data_AF-A0A5K1HRE5-F1
#
_entry.id   AF-A0A5K1HRE5-F1
#
_cell.length_a   1.000
_cell.length_b   1.000
_cell.length_c   1.000
_cell.angle_alpha   90.00
_cell.angle_beta   90.00
_cell.angle_gamma   90.00
#
_symmetry.space_group_name_H-M   'P 1'
#
loop_
_entity.id
_entity.type
_entity.pdbx_description
1 polymer ?
#
loop_
_entity_poly.entity_id
_entity_poly.type
_entity_poly.pdbx_seq_one_letter_code
_entity_poly.pdbx_strand_id
1 'polypeptide(L)'
;MKISVIIGVIHMTLGVFVKASNSLYFRRYIEFFFEFLPQLAFMVLLFGYMDFLIVYKWLQEWPNPEVAPSIITTMINMPLKMGKT
;
A
#
# COMPACT_ATOMS: atom_id res chain seq x y z
N MET A 1 -1.11 -13.17 9.65
CA MET A 1 -0.33 -12.47 8.60
C MET A 1 -1.06 -11.26 8.02
N LYS A 2 -2.30 -11.36 7.49
CA LYS A 2 -3.02 -10.23 6.85
C LYS A 2 -3.16 -8.98 7.75
N ILE A 3 -3.55 -9.17 9.02
CA ILE A 3 -3.67 -8.06 9.99
C ILE A 3 -2.31 -7.42 10.27
N SER A 4 -1.24 -8.22 10.36
CA SER A 4 0.12 -7.72 10.59
C SER A 4 0.61 -6.82 9.45
N VAL A 5 0.22 -7.13 8.22
CA VAL A 5 0.53 -6.32 7.03
C VAL A 5 -0.17 -4.96 7.13
N ILE A 6 -1.48 -4.95 7.38
CA ILE A 6 -2.27 -3.70 7.51
C ILE A 6 -1.70 -2.81 8.62
N ILE A 7 -1.42 -3.38 9.80
CA ILE A 7 -0.82 -2.62 10.91
C ILE A 7 0.57 -2.09 10.52
N GLY A 8 1.37 -2.88 9.81
CA GLY A 8 2.68 -2.47 9.32
C GLY A 8 2.61 -1.29 8.35
N VAL A 9 1.67 -1.30 7.40
CA VAL A 9 1.46 -0.19 6.45
C VAL A 9 0.98 1.06 7.16
N ILE A 10 0.06 0.95 8.11
CA ILE A 10 -0.37 2.08 8.95
C ILE A 10 0.84 2.68 9.70
N HIS A 11 1.65 1.84 10.33
CA HIS A 11 2.85 2.28 11.07
C HIS A 11 3.88 2.97 10.16
N MET A 12 4.13 2.43 8.96
CA MET A 12 5.01 3.08 7.98
C MET A 12 4.45 4.42 7.49
N THR A 13 3.15 4.51 7.26
CA THR A 13 2.47 5.74 6.83
C THR A 13 2.58 6.84 7.89
N LEU A 14 2.41 6.49 9.17
CA LEU A 14 2.63 7.43 10.29
C LEU A 14 4.06 7.99 10.31
N GLY A 15 5.07 7.15 10.08
CA GLY A 15 6.46 7.59 9.97
C GLY A 15 6.69 8.61 8.85
N VAL A 16 6.04 8.42 7.70
CA VAL A 16 6.10 9.37 6.57
C VAL A 16 5.41 10.69 6.90
N PHE A 17 4.29 10.66 7.62
CA PHE A 17 3.65 11.90 8.11
C PHE A 17 4.52 12.66 9.12
N VAL A 18 5.21 11.96 10.03
CA VAL A 18 6.16 12.61 10.96
C VAL A 18 7.29 13.29 10.19
N LYS A 19 7.84 12.63 9.15
CA LYS A 19 8.85 13.23 8.26
C LYS A 19 8.30 14.47 7.54
N ALA A 20 7.07 14.42 7.07
CA ALA A 20 6.39 15.56 6.42
C ALA A 20 6.26 16.76 7.38
N SER A 21 5.80 16.52 8.61
CA SER A 21 5.69 17.53 9.65
C SER A 21 7.04 18.15 9.99
N ASN A 22 8.11 17.34 10.00
CA ASN A 22 9.46 17.82 10.24
C ASN A 22 9.95 18.75 9.11
N SER A 23 9.76 18.35 7.86
CA SER A 23 10.13 19.16 6.68
C SER A 23 9.36 20.50 6.65
N LEU A 24 8.08 20.48 7.05
CA LEU A 24 7.25 21.67 7.17
C LEU A 24 7.75 22.61 8.27
N TYR A 25 8.12 22.07 9.43
CA TYR A 25 8.67 22.85 10.55
C TYR A 25 9.97 23.56 10.19
N PHE A 26 10.89 22.85 9.50
CA PHE A 26 12.15 23.42 9.03
C PHE A 26 12.02 24.26 7.74
N ARG A 27 10.79 24.51 7.26
CA ARG A 27 10.47 25.28 6.03
C ARG A 27 11.19 24.79 4.77
N ARG A 28 11.48 23.50 4.69
CA ARG A 28 12.16 22.87 3.54
C ARG A 28 11.14 22.39 2.50
N TYR A 29 10.43 23.33 1.89
CA TYR A 29 9.34 23.03 0.94
C TYR A 29 9.76 22.18 -0.26
N ILE A 30 11.02 22.30 -0.70
CA ILE A 30 11.57 21.49 -1.80
C ILE A 30 11.63 20.01 -1.40
N GLU A 31 12.15 19.70 -0.21
CA GLU A 31 12.19 18.33 0.31
C GLU A 31 10.78 17.77 0.52
N PHE A 32 9.85 18.59 1.00
CA PHE A 32 8.46 18.18 1.15
C PHE A 32 7.81 17.78 -0.20
N PHE A 33 7.96 18.58 -1.25
CA PHE A 33 7.34 18.26 -2.54
C PHE A 33 8.06 17.15 -3.30
N PHE A 34 9.39 17.16 -3.32
CA PHE A 34 10.16 16.21 -4.13
C PHE A 34 10.51 14.91 -3.41
N GLU A 35 10.41 14.84 -2.09
CA GLU A 35 10.71 13.61 -1.33
C GLU A 35 9.43 13.00 -0.74
N PHE A 36 8.60 13.78 -0.04
CA PHE A 36 7.40 13.25 0.61
C PHE A 36 6.30 12.85 -0.39
N LEU A 37 6.04 13.66 -1.41
CA LEU A 37 4.99 13.36 -2.39
C LEU A 37 5.25 12.06 -3.19
N PRO A 38 6.43 11.83 -3.81
CA PRO A 38 6.68 10.57 -4.49
C PRO A 38 6.77 9.39 -3.52
N GLN A 39 7.30 9.59 -2.31
CA GLN A 39 7.34 8.55 -1.28
C GLN A 39 5.94 8.11 -0.85
N LEU A 40 5.02 9.05 -0.63
CA LEU A 40 3.64 8.78 -0.28
C LEU A 40 2.89 8.12 -1.45
N ALA A 41 3.06 8.64 -2.68
CA ALA A 41 2.44 8.06 -3.86
C ALA A 41 2.86 6.60 -4.08
N PHE A 42 4.16 6.29 -3.98
CA PHE A 42 4.66 4.93 -4.12
C PHE A 42 4.12 3.99 -3.03
N MET A 43 4.08 4.47 -1.78
CA MET A 43 3.58 3.65 -0.67
C MET A 43 2.08 3.34 -0.84
N VAL A 44 1.27 4.32 -1.21
CA VAL A 44 -0.17 4.14 -1.41
C VAL A 44 -0.46 3.25 -2.62
N LEU A 45 0.26 3.44 -3.73
CA LEU A 45 0.04 2.67 -4.96
C LEU A 45 0.39 1.19 -4.82
N LEU A 46 1.46 0.84 -4.09
CA LEU A 46 1.84 -0.56 -3.90
C LEU A 46 1.20 -1.18 -2.67
N PHE A 47 1.47 -0.60 -1.50
CA PHE A 47 1.05 -1.19 -0.22
C PHE A 47 -0.40 -0.85 0.10
N GLY A 48 -0.85 0.37 -0.21
CA GLY A 48 -2.27 0.73 -0.07
C GLY A 48 -3.18 -0.11 -0.98
N TYR A 49 -2.76 -0.38 -2.22
CA TYR A 49 -3.51 -1.27 -3.11
C TYR A 49 -3.58 -2.72 -2.58
N MET A 50 -2.49 -3.22 -1.99
CA MET A 50 -2.48 -4.53 -1.33
C MET A 50 -3.49 -4.61 -0.19
N ASP A 51 -3.51 -3.61 0.70
CA ASP A 51 -4.42 -3.57 1.83
C ASP A 51 -5.87 -3.47 1.37
N PHE A 52 -6.13 -2.69 0.32
CA PHE A 52 -7.43 -2.63 -0.33
C PHE A 52 -7.89 -4.01 -0.84
N LEU A 53 -7.01 -4.77 -1.51
CA LEU A 53 -7.33 -6.14 -1.97
C LEU A 53 -7.62 -7.10 -0.80
N ILE A 54 -6.92 -6.95 0.33
CA ILE A 54 -7.18 -7.75 1.54
C ILE A 54 -8.59 -7.47 2.07
N VAL A 55 -8.97 -6.19 2.18
CA VAL A 55 -10.29 -5.78 2.67
C VAL A 55 -11.39 -6.18 1.68
N TYR A 56 -11.16 -5.99 0.38
CA TYR A 56 -12.11 -6.40 -0.66
C TYR A 56 -12.35 -7.92 -0.63
N LYS A 57 -11.30 -8.72 -0.46
CA LYS A 57 -11.44 -10.17 -0.31
C LYS A 57 -12.24 -10.58 0.93
N TRP A 58 -12.26 -9.78 1.99
CA TRP A 58 -13.09 -10.02 3.18
C TRP A 58 -14.56 -9.67 2.99
N LEU A 59 -14.87 -8.68 2.15
CA LEU A 59 -16.25 -8.22 1.91
C LEU A 59 -16.99 -9.06 0.86
N GLN A 60 -16.27 -9.73 -0.03
CA GLN A 60 -16.85 -10.56 -1.08
C GLN A 60 -17.04 -12.01 -0.58
N GLU A 61 -18.27 -12.52 -0.61
CA GLU A 61 -18.53 -13.94 -0.43
C GLU A 61 -18.17 -14.71 -1.72
N TRP A 62 -17.23 -15.66 -1.62
CA TRP A 62 -16.77 -16.45 -2.74
C TRP A 62 -17.52 -17.80 -2.75
N PRO A 63 -18.40 -18.07 -3.73
CA PRO A 63 -19.19 -19.30 -3.77
C PRO A 63 -18.34 -20.56 -4.06
N ASN A 64 -17.17 -20.40 -4.69
CA ASN A 64 -16.21 -21.48 -4.92
C ASN A 64 -14.83 -21.13 -4.31
N PRO A 65 -14.32 -21.90 -3.33
CA PRO A 65 -13.02 -21.65 -2.69
C PRO A 65 -11.83 -21.72 -3.65
N GLU A 66 -11.94 -22.52 -4.72
CA GLU A 66 -10.85 -22.78 -5.69
C GLU A 66 -10.57 -21.61 -6.64
N VAL A 67 -11.53 -20.71 -6.81
CA VAL A 67 -11.40 -19.54 -7.71
C VAL A 67 -10.84 -18.32 -6.95
N ALA A 68 -10.71 -18.39 -5.61
CA ALA A 68 -10.31 -17.24 -4.81
C ALA A 68 -8.82 -16.92 -5.01
N PRO A 69 -8.46 -15.83 -5.73
CA PRO A 69 -7.07 -15.54 -6.06
C PRO A 69 -6.24 -15.26 -4.80
N SER A 70 -4.99 -15.73 -4.81
CA SER A 70 -4.00 -15.43 -3.78
C SER A 70 -3.47 -14.02 -3.97
N ILE A 71 -3.70 -13.17 -2.97
CA ILE A 71 -3.34 -11.74 -2.99
C ILE A 71 -1.85 -11.52 -3.31
N ILE A 72 -0.98 -12.36 -2.75
CA ILE A 72 0.47 -12.31 -3.00
C ILE A 72 0.79 -12.59 -4.47
N THR A 73 0.15 -13.60 -5.08
CA THR A 73 0.39 -13.95 -6.48
C THR A 73 -0.15 -12.87 -7.42
N THR A 74 -1.29 -12.27 -7.10
CA THR A 74 -1.81 -11.10 -7.83
C THR A 74 -0.83 -9.92 -7.77
N MET A 75 -0.23 -9.66 -6.61
CA MET A 75 0.79 -8.61 -6.47
C MET A 75 2.08 -8.91 -7.23
N ILE A 76 2.56 -10.15 -7.21
CA ILE A 76 3.75 -10.57 -7.96
C ILE A 76 3.48 -10.44 -9.47
N ASN A 77 2.30 -10.87 -9.94
CA ASN A 77 1.95 -10.86 -11.36
C ASN A 77 1.56 -9.48 -11.90
N MET A 78 1.32 -8.49 -11.03
CA MET A 78 0.95 -7.13 -11.45
C MET A 78 2.09 -6.45 -12.25
N PRO A 79 3.35 -6.37 -11.78
CA PRO A 79 4.46 -5.87 -12.60
C PRO A 79 5.02 -6.92 -13.58
N LEU A 80 5.01 -8.21 -13.23
CA LEU A 80 5.70 -9.25 -14.02
C LEU A 80 4.89 -9.77 -15.22
N LYS A 81 3.56 -9.80 -15.12
CA LYS A 81 2.67 -10.34 -16.15
C LYS A 81 1.56 -9.37 -16.56
N MET A 82 1.70 -8.09 -16.18
CA MET A 82 0.74 -7.04 -16.50
C MET A 82 -0.70 -7.42 -16.12
N GLY A 83 -0.89 -8.15 -15.01
CA GLY A 83 -2.21 -8.52 -14.51
C GLY A 83 -2.86 -9.76 -15.14
N LYS A 84 -2.14 -10.59 -15.92
CA LYS A 84 -2.64 -11.94 -16.22
C LYS A 84 -2.57 -12.81 -14.96
N THR A 85 -3.75 -13.06 -14.37
CA THR A 85 -3.99 -14.08 -13.33
C THR A 85 -3.83 -15.48 -13.90
#